data_AF-A0A1H3IQ37-F1
#
_entry.id   AF-A0A1H3IQ37-F1
#
_cell.length_a   1.000
_cell.length_b   1.000
_cell.length_c   1.000
_cell.angle_alpha   90.00
_cell.angle_beta   90.00
_cell.angle_gamma   90.00
#
_symmetry.space_group_name_H-M   'P 1'
#
loop_
_entity.id
_entity.type
_entity.pdbx_description
1 polymer ?
#
loop_
_entity_poly.entity_id
_entity_poly.type
_entity_poly.pdbx_seq_one_letter_code
_entity_poly.pdbx_strand_id
1 'polypeptide(L)'
;MADKIDLRKIHIADSSELRRRGLMAGTIKYIEDDIRSLGTGSQGEAMIAVKDGVIYALVKLFRPDRKNCRAHIEFVFTNDANADTQSGVVDEVLRYCFLSEYYHKVTVICNHGNEGLERILTGAGFVQEAVLRDEVRLKNGFEDAGLYAMLSYEYRKYNICFVPFERGVSMVSGGKDYIDSVRLYHYGQNLEDPFAKNIAAGLGLLDSNGGLVRNDDGIYNMDSEQLKYLPDELSKAYTELREYFDSMRAGFDLNVQFNSGTPFQKKVWNALNTIPYGATASYEDIALKLTDGDLKEARKITRAVGAACSDNPVAIVIPCHRVIGKDGSIVGYAAGIDIKDYLLLHESFTAVTPLISKEG
;
A
#
# COMPACT_ATOMS: atom_id res chain seq x y z
N MET A 1 2.02 -18.95 -12.62
CA MET A 1 2.93 -17.88 -12.17
C MET A 1 2.68 -16.72 -13.12
N ALA A 2 2.16 -15.59 -12.65
CA ALA A 2 1.96 -14.44 -13.52
C ALA A 2 3.33 -14.00 -14.07
N ASP A 3 3.39 -13.73 -15.36
CA ASP A 3 4.58 -13.25 -16.07
C ASP A 3 5.14 -12.00 -15.39
N LYS A 4 6.16 -12.18 -14.56
CA LYS A 4 6.71 -11.12 -13.73
C LYS A 4 7.61 -10.23 -14.57
N ILE A 5 7.32 -8.93 -14.56
CA ILE A 5 8.21 -7.91 -15.10
C ILE A 5 9.13 -7.46 -13.98
N ASP A 6 10.43 -7.50 -14.23
CA ASP A 6 11.44 -6.99 -13.32
C ASP A 6 11.99 -5.67 -13.86
N LEU A 7 12.00 -4.63 -13.00
CA LEU A 7 12.68 -3.37 -13.27
C LEU A 7 14.10 -3.40 -12.71
N ARG A 8 15.06 -2.93 -13.51
CA ARG A 8 16.41 -2.66 -13.02
C ARG A 8 17.03 -1.45 -13.71
N LYS A 9 18.01 -0.83 -13.04
CA LYS A 9 18.82 0.22 -13.64
C LYS A 9 19.53 -0.29 -14.89
N ILE A 10 19.67 0.61 -15.86
CA ILE A 10 20.42 0.37 -17.09
C ILE A 10 21.93 0.25 -16.80
N HIS A 11 22.60 -0.67 -17.49
CA HIS A 11 24.05 -0.83 -17.44
C HIS A 11 24.66 -0.68 -18.85
N ILE A 12 25.94 -0.30 -18.91
CA ILE A 12 26.69 -0.17 -20.18
C ILE A 12 26.64 -1.46 -21.00
N ALA A 13 26.63 -2.62 -20.32
CA ALA A 13 26.52 -3.93 -20.93
C ALA A 13 25.20 -4.14 -21.72
N ASP A 14 24.16 -3.35 -21.44
CA ASP A 14 22.87 -3.43 -22.12
C ASP A 14 22.87 -2.71 -23.48
N SER A 15 23.91 -1.92 -23.78
CA SER A 15 23.97 -1.04 -24.97
C SER A 15 23.69 -1.75 -26.30
N SER A 16 24.23 -2.95 -26.48
CA SER A 16 24.03 -3.74 -27.70
C SER A 16 22.58 -4.23 -27.83
N GLU A 17 21.98 -4.65 -26.72
CA GLU A 17 20.60 -5.14 -26.71
C GLU A 17 19.60 -4.00 -26.89
N LEU A 18 19.81 -2.88 -26.20
CA LEU A 18 18.98 -1.68 -26.33
C LEU A 18 18.95 -1.16 -27.76
N ARG A 19 20.10 -1.16 -28.45
CA ARG A 19 20.18 -0.81 -29.87
C ARG A 19 19.44 -1.83 -30.73
N ARG A 20 19.70 -3.12 -30.53
CA ARG A 20 19.09 -4.22 -31.31
C ARG A 20 17.57 -4.19 -31.23
N ARG A 21 17.03 -3.86 -30.06
CA ARG A 21 15.60 -3.81 -29.76
C ARG A 21 14.95 -2.47 -30.10
N GLY A 22 15.70 -1.48 -30.57
CA GLY A 22 15.20 -0.17 -30.98
C GLY A 22 14.87 0.78 -29.83
N LEU A 23 15.32 0.49 -28.61
CA LEU A 23 15.08 1.31 -27.41
C LEU A 23 16.01 2.53 -27.33
N MET A 24 17.18 2.46 -27.97
CA MET A 24 18.11 3.58 -28.12
C MET A 24 18.69 3.61 -29.54
N ALA A 25 18.84 4.81 -30.09
CA ALA A 25 19.39 5.03 -31.43
C ALA A 25 20.85 5.51 -31.37
N GLY A 26 21.62 5.22 -32.42
CA GLY A 26 23.02 5.66 -32.55
C GLY A 26 24.03 4.51 -32.64
N THR A 27 25.31 4.85 -32.53
CA THR A 27 26.39 3.85 -32.44
C THR A 27 26.44 3.26 -31.03
N ILE A 28 27.03 2.07 -30.86
CA ILE A 28 27.19 1.47 -29.52
C ILE A 28 27.93 2.44 -28.59
N LYS A 29 29.02 3.06 -29.05
CA LYS A 29 29.77 4.06 -28.28
C LYS A 29 28.89 5.23 -27.82
N TYR A 30 28.05 5.77 -28.71
CA TYR A 30 27.11 6.85 -28.36
C TYR A 30 26.13 6.42 -27.27
N ILE A 31 25.57 5.20 -27.39
CA ILE A 31 24.65 4.65 -26.40
C ILE A 31 25.34 4.44 -25.05
N GLU A 32 26.58 3.92 -25.04
CA GLU A 32 27.35 3.78 -23.80
C GLU A 32 27.62 5.14 -23.13
N ASP A 33 27.97 6.17 -23.91
CA ASP A 33 28.21 7.53 -23.40
C ASP A 33 26.91 8.14 -22.84
N ASP A 34 25.77 7.91 -23.51
CA ASP A 34 24.44 8.35 -23.03
C ASP A 34 24.06 7.66 -21.71
N ILE A 35 24.28 6.35 -21.60
CA ILE A 35 24.09 5.57 -20.36
C ILE A 35 24.97 6.13 -19.23
N ARG A 36 26.23 6.47 -19.50
CA ARG A 36 27.12 7.09 -18.50
C ARG A 36 26.59 8.45 -18.05
N SER A 37 26.05 9.24 -18.97
CA SER A 37 25.47 10.56 -18.65
C SER A 37 24.23 10.45 -17.75
N LEU A 38 23.38 9.45 -18.00
CA LEU A 38 22.19 9.16 -17.19
C LEU A 38 22.56 8.70 -15.76
N GLY A 39 23.71 8.03 -15.60
CA GLY A 39 24.21 7.62 -14.28
C GLY A 39 24.96 8.72 -13.50
N THR A 40 25.33 9.83 -14.15
CA THR A 40 26.16 10.90 -13.55
C THR A 40 25.44 12.23 -13.40
N GLY A 41 24.30 12.42 -14.09
CA GLY A 41 23.51 13.64 -14.06
C GLY A 41 22.46 13.69 -12.94
N SER A 42 22.25 14.87 -12.37
CA SER A 42 21.20 15.17 -11.37
C SER A 42 19.79 15.33 -11.96
N GLN A 43 19.57 14.99 -13.23
CA GLN A 43 18.36 15.36 -14.00
C GLN A 43 17.37 14.19 -14.23
N GLY A 44 17.78 12.93 -14.02
CA GLY A 44 16.89 11.79 -14.16
C GLY A 44 17.55 10.43 -13.94
N GLU A 45 16.73 9.38 -13.88
CA GLU A 45 17.13 7.98 -13.76
C GLU A 45 16.59 7.17 -14.95
N ALA A 46 17.34 6.16 -15.40
CA ALA A 46 16.91 5.28 -16.48
C ALA A 46 16.94 3.81 -16.05
N MET A 47 15.86 3.10 -16.34
CA MET A 47 15.63 1.71 -16.01
C MET A 47 15.19 0.95 -17.25
N ILE A 48 15.39 -0.36 -17.22
CA ILE A 48 14.84 -1.26 -18.22
C ILE A 48 13.81 -2.19 -17.58
N ALA A 49 12.78 -2.55 -18.34
CA ALA A 49 11.80 -3.55 -17.95
C ALA A 49 12.10 -4.87 -18.67
N VAL A 50 12.31 -5.91 -17.88
CA VAL A 50 12.73 -7.24 -18.33
C VAL A 50 11.67 -8.26 -17.99
N LYS A 51 11.35 -9.14 -18.94
CA LYS A 51 10.48 -10.30 -18.74
C LYS A 51 11.12 -11.51 -19.40
N ASP A 52 11.26 -12.60 -18.65
CA ASP A 52 11.92 -13.84 -19.08
C ASP A 52 13.32 -13.62 -19.69
N GLY A 53 14.07 -12.68 -19.11
CA GLY A 53 15.42 -12.30 -19.58
C GLY A 53 15.44 -11.41 -20.82
N VAL A 54 14.29 -11.02 -21.37
CA VAL A 54 14.15 -10.18 -22.56
C VAL A 54 13.76 -8.75 -22.17
N ILE A 55 14.42 -7.75 -22.76
CA ILE A 55 14.15 -6.32 -22.52
C ILE A 55 12.96 -5.87 -23.38
N TYR A 56 11.90 -5.35 -22.75
CA TYR A 56 10.68 -4.87 -23.44
C TYR A 56 10.47 -3.37 -23.38
N ALA A 57 11.10 -2.68 -22.42
CA ALA A 57 10.99 -1.23 -22.34
C ALA A 57 12.25 -0.60 -21.76
N LEU A 58 12.50 0.63 -22.18
CA LEU A 58 13.36 1.61 -21.51
C LEU A 58 12.43 2.65 -20.85
N VAL A 59 12.62 2.86 -19.56
CA VAL A 59 11.82 3.78 -18.74
C VAL A 59 12.76 4.86 -18.22
N LYS A 60 12.43 6.13 -18.47
CA LYS A 60 13.21 7.26 -17.97
C LYS A 60 12.37 8.06 -16.98
N LEU A 61 12.93 8.32 -15.81
CA LEU A 61 12.35 9.16 -14.79
C LEU A 61 13.08 10.52 -14.83
N PHE A 62 12.43 11.54 -15.36
CA PHE A 62 12.96 12.90 -15.44
C PHE A 62 12.49 13.77 -14.29
N ARG A 63 13.34 14.74 -13.95
CA ARG A 63 13.09 15.75 -12.90
C ARG A 63 12.49 15.12 -11.63
N PRO A 64 13.12 14.09 -11.05
CA PRO A 64 12.69 13.56 -9.77
C PRO A 64 12.88 14.66 -8.71
N ASP A 65 11.82 15.38 -8.39
CA ASP A 65 11.83 16.37 -7.34
C ASP A 65 11.53 15.66 -6.03
N ARG A 66 12.59 15.17 -5.37
CA ARG A 66 12.46 14.50 -4.07
C ARG A 66 11.92 15.43 -2.98
N LYS A 67 12.04 16.74 -3.12
CA LYS A 67 11.50 17.71 -2.15
C LYS A 67 9.98 17.84 -2.31
N ASN A 68 9.50 17.86 -3.55
CA ASN A 68 8.07 17.98 -3.86
C ASN A 68 7.38 16.63 -4.11
N CYS A 69 8.12 15.52 -4.01
CA CYS A 69 7.67 14.15 -4.27
C CYS A 69 7.00 14.00 -5.65
N ARG A 70 7.65 14.49 -6.72
CA ARG A 70 7.11 14.38 -8.10
C ARG A 70 8.12 13.77 -9.07
N ALA A 71 7.61 13.00 -10.03
CA ALA A 71 8.41 12.47 -11.12
C ALA A 71 7.68 12.58 -12.47
N HIS A 72 8.46 12.76 -13.54
CA HIS A 72 7.98 12.64 -14.91
C HIS A 72 8.51 11.35 -15.53
N ILE A 73 7.65 10.56 -16.17
CA ILE A 73 7.99 9.23 -16.69
C ILE A 73 7.86 9.25 -18.21
N GLU A 74 8.93 8.83 -18.89
CA GLU A 74 8.94 8.53 -20.32
C GLU A 74 9.03 7.02 -20.51
N PHE A 75 8.12 6.46 -21.29
CA PHE A 75 8.13 5.06 -21.69
C PHE A 75 8.57 4.92 -23.14
N VAL A 76 9.57 4.07 -23.37
CA VAL A 76 9.98 3.64 -24.72
C VAL A 76 9.84 2.13 -24.78
N PHE A 77 8.90 1.65 -25.59
CA PHE A 77 8.62 0.21 -25.75
C PHE A 77 9.29 -0.37 -26.99
N THR A 78 9.58 -1.67 -26.95
CA THR A 78 9.98 -2.40 -28.16
C THR A 78 8.77 -2.66 -29.06
N ASN A 79 9.01 -2.83 -30.37
CA ASN A 79 7.93 -3.05 -31.36
C ASN A 79 7.12 -4.33 -31.12
N ASP A 80 7.71 -5.33 -30.45
CA ASP A 80 7.09 -6.61 -30.11
C ASP A 80 6.43 -6.63 -28.72
N ALA A 81 6.48 -5.52 -27.96
CA ALA A 81 5.77 -5.41 -26.70
C ALA A 81 4.26 -5.27 -26.97
N ASN A 82 3.51 -6.35 -26.75
CA ASN A 82 2.05 -6.33 -26.86
C ASN A 82 1.39 -5.53 -25.71
N ALA A 83 0.08 -5.28 -25.82
CA ALA A 83 -0.67 -4.48 -24.84
C ALA A 83 -0.53 -5.00 -23.40
N ASP A 84 -0.58 -6.32 -23.20
CA ASP A 84 -0.43 -6.94 -21.88
C ASP A 84 0.96 -6.69 -21.29
N THR A 85 2.01 -6.81 -22.11
CA THR A 85 3.38 -6.54 -21.68
C THR A 85 3.56 -5.07 -21.35
N GLN A 86 3.07 -4.17 -22.19
CA GLN A 86 3.13 -2.72 -21.92
C GLN A 86 2.36 -2.35 -20.65
N SER A 87 1.15 -2.89 -20.46
CA SER A 87 0.37 -2.68 -19.24
C SER A 87 1.10 -3.20 -18.00
N GLY A 88 1.73 -4.37 -18.09
CA GLY A 88 2.52 -4.91 -16.99
C GLY A 88 3.75 -4.06 -16.66
N VAL A 89 4.39 -3.44 -17.67
CA VAL A 89 5.52 -2.52 -17.45
C VAL A 89 5.03 -1.26 -16.74
N VAL A 90 3.91 -0.68 -17.18
CA VAL A 90 3.31 0.49 -16.52
C VAL A 90 2.97 0.16 -15.06
N ASP A 91 2.35 -0.99 -14.81
CA ASP A 91 2.03 -1.44 -13.45
C ASP A 91 3.27 -1.56 -12.55
N GLU A 92 4.36 -2.15 -13.05
CA GLU A 92 5.61 -2.30 -12.29
C GLU A 92 6.32 -0.95 -12.07
N VAL A 93 6.27 -0.04 -13.03
CA VAL A 93 6.83 1.31 -12.88
C VAL A 93 6.05 2.13 -11.87
N LEU A 94 4.72 2.02 -11.85
CA LEU A 94 3.89 2.66 -10.82
C LEU A 94 4.20 2.10 -9.43
N ARG A 95 4.35 0.77 -9.30
CA ARG A 95 4.80 0.15 -8.03
C ARG A 95 6.13 0.74 -7.58
N TYR A 96 7.12 0.81 -8.46
CA TYR A 96 8.42 1.40 -8.14
C TYR A 96 8.29 2.87 -7.70
N CYS A 97 7.59 3.69 -8.48
CA CYS A 97 7.47 5.12 -8.22
C CYS A 97 6.76 5.41 -6.88
N PHE A 98 5.68 4.70 -6.59
CA PHE A 98 4.87 4.97 -5.40
C PHE A 98 5.35 4.23 -4.16
N LEU A 99 5.72 2.96 -4.28
CA LEU A 99 6.03 2.11 -3.13
C LEU A 99 7.52 2.04 -2.81
N SER A 100 8.41 2.35 -3.76
CA SER A 100 9.86 2.34 -3.52
C SER A 100 10.46 3.75 -3.45
N GLU A 101 10.05 4.64 -4.35
CA GLU A 101 10.55 6.02 -4.40
C GLU A 101 9.65 7.03 -3.66
N TYR A 102 8.45 6.62 -3.27
CA TYR A 102 7.49 7.45 -2.52
C TYR A 102 7.18 8.79 -3.20
N TYR A 103 7.04 8.80 -4.53
CA TYR A 103 6.50 9.97 -5.21
C TYR A 103 5.02 10.13 -4.85
N HIS A 104 4.58 11.36 -4.64
CA HIS A 104 3.18 11.72 -4.43
C HIS A 104 2.45 11.87 -5.77
N LYS A 105 3.15 12.33 -6.82
CA LYS A 105 2.59 12.53 -8.16
C LYS A 105 3.53 12.03 -9.24
N VAL A 106 3.00 11.28 -10.19
CA VAL A 106 3.71 10.91 -11.42
C VAL A 106 2.99 11.50 -12.63
N THR A 107 3.75 11.82 -13.67
CA THR A 107 3.22 12.34 -14.93
C THR A 107 3.82 11.63 -16.13
N VAL A 108 3.05 11.51 -17.21
CA VAL A 108 3.46 10.91 -18.49
C VAL A 108 2.97 11.83 -19.61
N ILE A 109 3.85 12.13 -20.56
CA ILE A 109 3.43 12.78 -21.82
C ILE A 109 3.18 11.67 -22.84
N CYS A 110 1.99 11.66 -23.42
CA CYS A 110 1.61 10.71 -24.46
C CYS A 110 1.21 11.47 -25.73
N ASN A 111 1.86 11.13 -26.84
CA ASN A 111 1.58 11.73 -28.15
C ASN A 111 0.20 11.29 -28.64
N HIS A 112 -0.53 12.19 -29.33
CA HIS A 112 -1.89 11.92 -29.78
C HIS A 112 -1.97 10.72 -30.76
N GLY A 113 -0.92 10.46 -31.53
CA GLY A 113 -0.81 9.27 -32.41
C GLY A 113 -0.58 7.92 -31.70
N ASN A 114 -0.41 7.87 -30.37
CA ASN A 114 -0.18 6.61 -29.64
C ASN A 114 -1.41 6.17 -28.83
N GLU A 115 -2.49 5.82 -29.54
CA GLU A 115 -3.75 5.35 -28.94
C GLU A 115 -3.56 4.13 -28.01
N GLY A 116 -2.54 3.30 -28.26
CA GLY A 116 -2.23 2.12 -27.45
C GLY A 116 -1.79 2.50 -26.04
N LEU A 117 -0.79 3.39 -25.93
CA LEU A 117 -0.30 3.86 -24.63
C LEU A 117 -1.36 4.67 -23.89
N GLU A 118 -2.12 5.52 -24.59
CA GLU A 118 -3.22 6.28 -23.99
C GLU A 118 -4.27 5.38 -23.32
N ARG A 119 -4.67 4.30 -23.99
CA ARG A 119 -5.60 3.30 -23.41
C ARG A 119 -5.01 2.60 -22.19
N ILE A 120 -3.71 2.29 -22.22
CA ILE A 120 -3.03 1.67 -21.08
C ILE A 120 -2.95 2.63 -19.90
N LEU A 121 -2.58 3.89 -20.11
CA LEU A 121 -2.50 4.90 -19.04
C LEU A 121 -3.88 5.12 -18.43
N THR A 122 -4.90 5.32 -19.25
CA THR A 122 -6.29 5.51 -18.79
C THR A 122 -6.79 4.27 -18.06
N GLY A 123 -6.50 3.07 -18.57
CA GLY A 123 -6.84 1.80 -17.93
C GLY A 123 -6.12 1.56 -16.60
N ALA A 124 -4.90 2.07 -16.44
CA ALA A 124 -4.16 2.09 -15.18
C ALA A 124 -4.71 3.11 -14.18
N GLY A 125 -5.53 4.06 -14.63
CA GLY A 125 -6.18 5.07 -13.79
C GLY A 125 -5.57 6.48 -13.90
N PHE A 126 -4.70 6.74 -14.87
CA PHE A 126 -4.23 8.11 -15.12
C PHE A 126 -5.37 9.00 -15.60
N VAL A 127 -5.31 10.28 -15.21
CA VAL A 127 -6.21 11.33 -15.67
C VAL A 127 -5.44 12.29 -16.57
N GLN A 128 -6.03 12.69 -17.70
CA GLN A 128 -5.46 13.72 -18.55
C GLN A 128 -5.67 15.10 -17.92
N GLU A 129 -4.60 15.76 -17.49
CA GLU A 129 -4.65 17.09 -16.85
C GLU A 129 -4.59 18.23 -17.88
N ALA A 130 -3.90 18.01 -19.00
CA ALA A 130 -3.71 19.04 -20.03
C ALA A 130 -3.42 18.45 -21.42
N VAL A 131 -3.54 19.32 -22.43
CA VAL A 131 -3.00 19.12 -23.78
C VAL A 131 -1.88 20.14 -23.98
N LEU A 132 -0.67 19.66 -24.23
CA LEU A 132 0.52 20.45 -24.54
C LEU A 132 0.59 20.65 -26.04
N ARG A 133 0.61 21.91 -26.48
CA ARG A 133 0.61 22.26 -27.91
C ARG A 133 2.01 22.25 -28.48
N ASP A 134 2.17 21.72 -29.68
CA ASP A 134 3.44 21.65 -30.42
C ASP A 134 4.60 21.05 -29.59
N GLU A 135 4.29 20.17 -28.63
CA GLU A 135 5.27 19.64 -27.68
C GLU A 135 6.20 18.61 -28.34
N VAL A 136 5.66 17.82 -29.28
CA VAL A 136 6.37 16.69 -29.87
C VAL A 136 6.88 17.07 -31.24
N ARG A 137 8.20 17.10 -31.40
CA ARG A 137 8.82 17.34 -32.70
C ARG A 137 8.85 16.06 -33.55
N LEU A 138 8.14 16.06 -34.65
CA LEU A 138 8.17 15.02 -35.68
C LEU A 138 9.10 15.43 -36.85
N LYS A 139 9.38 14.47 -37.74
CA LYS A 139 10.17 14.76 -38.97
C LYS A 139 9.54 15.86 -39.84
N ASN A 140 8.21 16.01 -39.81
CA ASN A 140 7.45 16.90 -40.69
C ASN A 140 6.57 17.92 -39.94
N GLY A 141 6.93 18.31 -38.71
CA GLY A 141 6.17 19.31 -37.96
C GLY A 141 6.19 19.07 -36.45
N PHE A 142 5.22 19.65 -35.77
CA PHE A 142 4.97 19.42 -34.35
C PHE A 142 3.59 18.78 -34.17
N GLU A 143 3.44 18.01 -33.09
CA GLU A 143 2.19 17.39 -32.69
C GLU A 143 1.88 17.76 -31.23
N ASP A 144 0.60 17.91 -30.95
CA ASP A 144 0.10 18.07 -29.58
C ASP A 144 0.25 16.76 -28.80
N ALA A 145 0.41 16.88 -27.48
CA ALA A 145 0.54 15.72 -26.59
C ALA A 145 -0.34 15.87 -25.36
N GLY A 146 -0.91 14.76 -24.90
CA GLY A 146 -1.63 14.71 -23.64
C GLY A 146 -0.67 14.61 -22.46
N LEU A 147 -0.85 15.45 -21.45
CA LEU A 147 -0.22 15.30 -20.15
C LEU A 147 -1.15 14.49 -19.23
N TYR A 148 -0.72 13.29 -18.92
CA TYR A 148 -1.42 12.37 -18.02
C TYR A 148 -0.77 12.40 -16.64
N ALA A 149 -1.57 12.39 -15.58
CA ALA A 149 -1.08 12.37 -14.22
C ALA A 149 -1.82 11.35 -13.35
N MET A 150 -1.14 10.91 -12.28
CA MET A 150 -1.71 10.08 -11.23
C MET A 150 -1.12 10.48 -9.89
N LEU A 151 -1.98 10.62 -8.89
CA LEU A 151 -1.61 10.83 -7.49
C LEU A 151 -1.50 9.48 -6.78
N SER A 152 -0.64 9.41 -5.76
CA SER A 152 -0.37 8.17 -5.03
C SER A 152 -1.62 7.55 -4.40
N TYR A 153 -2.57 8.37 -3.94
CA TYR A 153 -3.83 7.91 -3.36
C TYR A 153 -4.84 7.40 -4.41
N GLU A 154 -4.60 7.62 -5.70
CA GLU A 154 -5.43 7.11 -6.80
C GLU A 154 -4.94 5.74 -7.30
N TYR A 155 -3.83 5.23 -6.75
CA TYR A 155 -3.23 3.98 -7.18
C TYR A 155 -4.12 2.79 -6.77
N ARG A 156 -4.71 2.12 -7.76
CA ARG A 156 -5.78 1.12 -7.55
C ARG A 156 -5.30 -0.31 -7.29
N LYS A 157 -4.00 -0.60 -7.47
CA LYS A 157 -3.47 -1.96 -7.26
C LYS A 157 -3.18 -2.24 -5.80
N TYR A 158 -2.74 -1.23 -5.07
CA TYR A 158 -2.39 -1.28 -3.65
C TYR A 158 -2.49 0.12 -3.09
N ASN A 159 -3.13 0.29 -1.94
CA ASN A 159 -3.32 1.61 -1.36
C ASN A 159 -3.49 1.54 0.16
N ILE A 160 -3.74 2.70 0.76
CA ILE A 160 -3.99 2.88 2.18
C ILE A 160 -5.31 3.63 2.37
N CYS A 161 -6.12 3.19 3.34
CA CYS A 161 -7.26 3.95 3.83
C CYS A 161 -7.13 4.19 5.34
N PHE A 162 -7.84 5.21 5.83
CA PHE A 162 -7.77 5.67 7.21
C PHE A 162 -9.16 5.65 7.82
N VAL A 163 -9.36 4.83 8.85
CA VAL A 163 -10.63 4.64 9.55
C VAL A 163 -10.54 5.27 10.94
N PRO A 164 -11.29 6.35 11.22
CA PRO A 164 -11.18 7.03 12.50
C PRO A 164 -11.94 6.27 13.58
N PHE A 165 -11.47 6.36 14.82
CA PHE A 165 -12.14 5.88 16.02
C PHE A 165 -11.89 6.84 17.20
N GLU A 166 -12.47 6.58 18.37
CA GLU A 166 -12.45 7.51 19.52
C GLU A 166 -11.03 7.93 19.92
N ARG A 167 -10.08 7.00 19.93
CA ARG A 167 -8.71 7.24 20.43
C ARG A 167 -7.69 7.54 19.33
N GLY A 168 -8.08 7.44 18.05
CA GLY A 168 -7.13 7.63 16.96
C GLY A 168 -7.64 7.20 15.60
N VAL A 169 -6.72 6.69 14.78
CA VAL A 169 -6.97 6.28 13.39
C VAL A 169 -6.41 4.89 13.16
N SER A 170 -7.23 4.03 12.56
CA SER A 170 -6.81 2.75 12.00
C SER A 170 -6.41 2.93 10.55
N MET A 171 -5.13 2.77 10.27
CA MET A 171 -4.56 2.78 8.94
C MET A 171 -4.54 1.36 8.39
N VAL A 172 -5.21 1.14 7.27
CA VAL A 172 -5.32 -0.17 6.61
C VAL A 172 -4.62 -0.10 5.28
N SER A 173 -3.80 -1.10 4.97
CA SER A 173 -3.16 -1.24 3.66
C SER A 173 -3.52 -2.57 3.02
N GLY A 174 -3.72 -2.53 1.71
CA GLY A 174 -4.17 -3.70 0.96
C GLY A 174 -4.31 -3.43 -0.53
N GLY A 175 -4.51 -4.53 -1.25
CA GLY A 175 -4.77 -4.54 -2.68
C GLY A 175 -6.18 -5.05 -2.98
N LYS A 176 -6.38 -5.44 -4.24
CA LYS A 176 -7.69 -5.88 -4.73
C LYS A 176 -8.22 -7.09 -3.97
N ASP A 177 -7.35 -8.06 -3.69
CA ASP A 177 -7.76 -9.38 -3.22
C ASP A 177 -7.39 -9.64 -1.74
N TYR A 178 -6.67 -8.74 -1.09
CA TYR A 178 -6.19 -8.94 0.28
C TYR A 178 -5.90 -7.61 0.99
N ILE A 179 -5.96 -7.63 2.32
CA ILE A 179 -5.27 -6.68 3.19
C ILE A 179 -4.03 -7.32 3.81
N ASP A 180 -3.01 -6.50 4.06
CA ASP A 180 -1.75 -6.97 4.63
C ASP A 180 -1.29 -6.19 5.87
N SER A 181 -1.89 -5.03 6.14
CA SER A 181 -1.64 -4.31 7.38
C SER A 181 -2.88 -3.59 7.90
N VAL A 182 -3.02 -3.60 9.23
CA VAL A 182 -3.90 -2.73 10.00
C VAL A 182 -3.08 -2.23 11.18
N ARG A 183 -2.84 -0.92 11.22
CA ARG A 183 -2.06 -0.24 12.26
C ARG A 183 -2.89 0.83 12.92
N LEU A 184 -2.71 1.00 14.22
CA LEU A 184 -3.44 1.99 15.01
C LEU A 184 -2.49 3.09 15.43
N TYR A 185 -2.92 4.33 15.24
CA TYR A 185 -2.17 5.53 15.57
C TYR A 185 -3.03 6.45 16.42
N HIS A 186 -2.44 7.10 17.40
CA HIS A 186 -3.10 8.19 18.13
C HIS A 186 -3.24 9.43 17.25
N TYR A 187 -4.26 10.24 17.54
CA TYR A 187 -4.28 11.62 17.02
C TYR A 187 -3.04 12.38 17.50
N GLY A 188 -2.44 13.18 16.62
CA GLY A 188 -1.18 13.89 16.81
C GLY A 188 0.07 13.05 16.57
N GLN A 189 -0.06 11.73 16.36
CA GLN A 189 1.08 10.86 16.07
C GLN A 189 1.54 11.04 14.61
N ASN A 190 2.86 11.00 14.40
CA ASN A 190 3.45 10.97 13.07
C ASN A 190 3.39 9.56 12.46
N LEU A 191 3.11 9.50 11.15
CA LEU A 191 3.24 8.26 10.38
C LEU A 191 4.71 7.98 10.06
N GLU A 192 5.19 6.80 10.44
CA GLU A 192 6.57 6.34 10.15
C GLU A 192 6.74 5.95 8.68
N ASP A 193 5.68 5.42 8.06
CA ASP A 193 5.69 4.98 6.68
C ASP A 193 5.60 6.18 5.71
N PRO A 194 6.60 6.41 4.83
CA PRO A 194 6.59 7.56 3.93
C PRO A 194 5.44 7.55 2.92
N PHE A 195 5.03 6.36 2.44
CA PHE A 195 3.93 6.22 1.49
C PHE A 195 2.60 6.63 2.15
N ALA A 196 2.33 6.13 3.35
CA ALA A 196 1.20 6.50 4.18
C ALA A 196 1.19 8.00 4.48
N LYS A 197 2.36 8.58 4.81
CA LYS A 197 2.48 10.02 5.07
C LYS A 197 2.12 10.84 3.84
N ASN A 198 2.55 10.44 2.64
CA ASN A 198 2.20 11.13 1.41
C ASN A 198 0.70 11.06 1.09
N ILE A 199 0.08 9.89 1.30
CA ILE A 199 -1.36 9.73 1.12
C ILE A 199 -2.11 10.60 2.14
N ALA A 200 -1.76 10.51 3.43
CA ALA A 200 -2.39 11.30 4.48
C ALA A 200 -2.25 12.81 4.24
N ALA A 201 -1.07 13.27 3.79
CA ALA A 201 -0.86 14.67 3.42
C ALA A 201 -1.74 15.09 2.23
N GLY A 202 -1.82 14.25 1.19
CA GLY A 202 -2.66 14.49 0.02
C GLY A 202 -4.16 14.55 0.35
N LEU A 203 -4.58 13.80 1.37
CA LEU A 203 -5.96 13.79 1.89
C LEU A 203 -6.22 14.90 2.94
N GLY A 204 -5.22 15.69 3.32
CA GLY A 204 -5.37 16.73 4.35
C GLY A 204 -5.52 16.19 5.77
N LEU A 205 -5.05 14.96 6.03
CA LEU A 205 -5.19 14.27 7.33
C LEU A 205 -4.03 14.55 8.29
N LEU A 206 -3.11 15.45 7.94
CA LEU A 206 -1.94 15.81 8.75
C LEU A 206 -1.96 17.29 9.13
N ASP A 207 -1.50 17.60 10.34
CA ASP A 207 -1.28 18.96 10.81
C ASP A 207 0.04 19.56 10.25
N SER A 208 0.34 20.79 10.63
CA SER A 208 1.58 21.48 10.20
C SER A 208 2.87 20.80 10.68
N ASN A 209 2.79 19.93 11.68
CA ASN A 209 3.90 19.17 12.23
C ASN A 209 3.97 17.73 11.66
N GLY A 210 3.02 17.35 10.80
CA GLY A 210 2.93 16.01 10.20
C GLY A 210 2.18 14.98 11.05
N GLY A 211 1.55 15.38 12.16
CA GLY A 211 0.75 14.51 13.02
C GLY A 211 -0.68 14.35 12.51
N LEU A 212 -1.30 13.18 12.75
CA LEU A 212 -2.69 12.93 12.35
C LEU A 212 -3.67 13.87 13.06
N VAL A 213 -4.50 14.59 12.31
CA VAL A 213 -5.50 15.51 12.89
C VAL A 213 -6.69 14.77 13.49
N ARG A 214 -7.42 15.42 14.41
CA ARG A 214 -8.65 14.83 14.97
C ARG A 214 -9.77 14.77 13.94
N ASN A 215 -10.66 13.79 14.09
CA ASN A 215 -11.83 13.63 13.23
C ASN A 215 -13.00 14.55 13.63
N ASP A 216 -12.76 15.85 13.81
CA ASP A 216 -13.78 16.77 14.32
C ASP A 216 -14.86 17.09 13.25
N ASP A 217 -14.48 17.14 11.97
CA ASP A 217 -15.36 17.47 10.84
C ASP A 217 -15.65 16.27 9.91
N GLY A 218 -15.42 15.04 10.37
CA GLY A 218 -15.62 13.84 9.54
C GLY A 218 -14.65 13.73 8.37
N ILE A 219 -13.48 14.38 8.44
CA ILE A 219 -12.46 14.45 7.38
C ILE A 219 -11.91 13.08 6.94
N TYR A 220 -12.07 12.05 7.78
CA TYR A 220 -11.68 10.67 7.47
C TYR A 220 -12.81 9.85 6.83
N ASN A 221 -14.02 10.41 6.77
CA ASN A 221 -15.17 9.69 6.22
C ASN A 221 -15.06 9.68 4.69
N MET A 222 -15.13 8.47 4.13
CA MET A 222 -15.15 8.26 2.68
C MET A 222 -16.57 8.01 2.23
N ASP A 223 -17.00 8.71 1.17
CA ASP A 223 -18.27 8.43 0.52
C ASP A 223 -18.20 7.24 -0.46
N SER A 224 -19.35 6.86 -1.00
CA SER A 224 -19.45 5.74 -1.93
C SER A 224 -18.70 5.93 -3.24
N GLU A 225 -18.46 7.16 -3.68
CA GLU A 225 -17.66 7.42 -4.89
C GLU A 225 -16.17 7.27 -4.59
N GLN A 226 -15.70 7.82 -3.47
CA GLN A 226 -14.31 7.68 -3.02
C GLN A 226 -13.93 6.22 -2.79
N LEU A 227 -14.84 5.42 -2.21
CA LEU A 227 -14.62 4.00 -1.96
C LEU A 227 -14.44 3.15 -3.22
N LYS A 228 -14.95 3.59 -4.39
CA LYS A 228 -14.75 2.90 -5.68
C LYS A 228 -13.33 3.03 -6.22
N TYR A 229 -12.57 4.01 -5.73
CA TYR A 229 -11.17 4.20 -6.14
C TYR A 229 -10.20 3.39 -5.29
N LEU A 230 -10.64 2.87 -4.14
CA LEU A 230 -9.85 1.92 -3.36
C LEU A 230 -9.87 0.54 -4.01
N PRO A 231 -8.79 -0.25 -3.85
CA PRO A 231 -8.82 -1.67 -4.17
C PRO A 231 -9.97 -2.39 -3.43
N ASP A 232 -10.59 -3.38 -4.09
CA ASP A 232 -11.83 -4.02 -3.62
C ASP A 232 -11.77 -4.49 -2.15
N GLU A 233 -10.77 -5.30 -1.78
CA GLU A 233 -10.62 -5.79 -0.41
C GLU A 233 -10.32 -4.66 0.60
N LEU A 234 -9.59 -3.63 0.18
CA LEU A 234 -9.31 -2.47 1.03
C LEU A 234 -10.58 -1.63 1.28
N SER A 235 -11.42 -1.48 0.26
CA SER A 235 -12.73 -0.82 0.35
C SER A 235 -13.67 -1.58 1.31
N LYS A 236 -13.67 -2.92 1.21
CA LYS A 236 -14.35 -3.80 2.16
C LYS A 236 -13.81 -3.61 3.58
N ALA A 237 -12.50 -3.62 3.76
CA ALA A 237 -11.87 -3.44 5.06
C ALA A 237 -12.19 -2.09 5.72
N TYR A 238 -12.23 -1.01 4.94
CA TYR A 238 -12.71 0.29 5.41
C TYR A 238 -14.11 0.18 5.99
N THR A 239 -15.03 -0.41 5.22
CA THR A 239 -16.44 -0.56 5.61
C THR A 239 -16.59 -1.40 6.87
N GLU A 240 -15.94 -2.57 6.93
CA GLU A 240 -16.06 -3.47 8.08
C GLU A 240 -15.41 -2.89 9.34
N LEU A 241 -14.32 -2.12 9.23
CA LEU A 241 -13.72 -1.44 10.38
C LEU A 241 -14.57 -0.26 10.85
N ARG A 242 -15.20 0.49 9.94
CA ARG A 242 -16.21 1.49 10.31
C ARG A 242 -17.35 0.84 11.09
N GLU A 243 -17.93 -0.23 10.57
CA GLU A 243 -18.98 -1.00 11.25
C GLU A 243 -18.52 -1.54 12.60
N TYR A 244 -17.28 -2.02 12.71
CA TYR A 244 -16.70 -2.47 13.97
C TYR A 244 -16.65 -1.32 14.98
N PHE A 245 -16.06 -0.17 14.63
CA PHE A 245 -15.95 0.97 15.55
C PHE A 245 -17.30 1.63 15.87
N ASP A 246 -18.28 1.51 14.98
CA ASP A 246 -19.65 1.97 15.20
C ASP A 246 -20.51 0.91 15.94
N SER A 247 -19.89 -0.16 16.48
CA SER A 247 -20.55 -1.23 17.25
C SER A 247 -21.62 -2.01 16.46
N MET A 248 -21.59 -1.97 15.13
CA MET A 248 -22.53 -2.65 14.24
C MET A 248 -22.07 -4.06 13.82
N ARG A 249 -20.81 -4.43 14.14
CA ARG A 249 -20.18 -5.68 13.71
C ARG A 249 -19.28 -6.26 14.80
N ALA A 250 -19.27 -7.60 14.90
CA ALA A 250 -18.46 -8.36 15.84
C ALA A 250 -17.32 -9.18 15.19
N GLY A 251 -17.25 -9.27 13.86
CA GLY A 251 -16.22 -10.06 13.17
C GLY A 251 -15.97 -9.60 11.73
N PHE A 252 -14.83 -9.99 11.18
CA PHE A 252 -14.38 -9.55 9.86
C PHE A 252 -14.47 -10.68 8.85
N ASP A 253 -14.89 -10.36 7.63
CA ASP A 253 -14.83 -11.23 6.45
C ASP A 253 -13.77 -10.67 5.50
N LEU A 254 -12.51 -10.60 5.97
CA LEU A 254 -11.42 -10.02 5.21
C LEU A 254 -10.40 -11.08 4.84
N ASN A 255 -9.94 -11.06 3.59
CA ASN A 255 -8.82 -11.87 3.14
C ASN A 255 -7.52 -11.23 3.62
N VAL A 256 -6.89 -11.87 4.62
CA VAL A 256 -5.66 -11.38 5.23
C VAL A 256 -4.45 -12.13 4.67
N GLN A 257 -3.47 -11.39 4.16
CA GLN A 257 -2.20 -11.95 3.70
C GLN A 257 -1.02 -11.50 4.57
N PHE A 258 -0.35 -12.47 5.20
CA PHE A 258 0.88 -12.20 5.96
C PHE A 258 2.11 -12.14 5.05
N ASN A 259 2.41 -10.95 4.53
CA ASN A 259 3.56 -10.67 3.65
C ASN A 259 4.92 -10.78 4.36
N SER A 260 4.94 -10.72 5.70
CA SER A 260 6.13 -10.88 6.53
C SER A 260 5.85 -11.82 7.71
N GLY A 261 6.86 -12.06 8.54
CA GLY A 261 6.74 -12.87 9.75
C GLY A 261 7.33 -14.28 9.63
N THR A 262 7.95 -14.72 10.71
CA THR A 262 8.49 -16.07 10.89
C THR A 262 7.37 -17.11 10.91
N PRO A 263 7.68 -18.39 10.62
CA PRO A 263 6.69 -19.47 10.76
C PRO A 263 6.05 -19.53 12.15
N PHE A 264 6.81 -19.19 13.20
CA PHE A 264 6.28 -19.13 14.57
C PHE A 264 5.28 -17.98 14.75
N GLN A 265 5.62 -16.77 14.31
CA GLN A 265 4.70 -15.62 14.36
C GLN A 265 3.39 -15.90 13.62
N LYS A 266 3.46 -16.46 12.40
CA LYS A 266 2.27 -16.84 11.63
C LYS A 266 1.40 -17.87 12.36
N LYS A 267 2.00 -18.85 13.04
CA LYS A 267 1.26 -19.80 13.90
C LYS A 267 0.56 -19.08 15.06
N VAL A 268 1.23 -18.15 15.72
CA VAL A 268 0.64 -17.33 16.79
C VAL A 268 -0.54 -16.53 16.24
N TRP A 269 -0.37 -15.79 15.14
CA TRP A 269 -1.43 -14.96 14.55
C TRP A 269 -2.67 -15.78 14.16
N ASN A 270 -2.48 -16.97 13.59
CA ASN A 270 -3.58 -17.89 13.31
C ASN A 270 -4.29 -18.36 14.60
N ALA A 271 -3.55 -18.60 15.69
CA ALA A 271 -4.14 -18.95 16.97
C ALA A 271 -4.93 -17.78 17.59
N LEU A 272 -4.47 -16.54 17.44
CA LEU A 272 -5.19 -15.35 17.90
C LEU A 272 -6.58 -15.22 17.25
N ASN A 273 -6.70 -15.58 15.97
CA ASN A 273 -7.97 -15.52 15.24
C ASN A 273 -9.07 -16.43 15.82
N THR A 274 -8.73 -17.30 16.77
CA THR A 274 -9.68 -18.20 17.43
C THR A 274 -10.31 -17.60 18.69
N ILE A 275 -9.86 -16.41 19.12
CA ILE A 275 -10.42 -15.71 20.29
C ILE A 275 -11.68 -14.95 19.84
N PRO A 276 -12.89 -15.30 20.33
CA PRO A 276 -14.13 -14.63 19.93
C PRO A 276 -14.17 -13.15 20.33
N TYR A 277 -15.05 -12.39 19.67
CA TYR A 277 -15.37 -11.01 20.06
C TYR A 277 -15.93 -10.97 21.49
N GLY A 278 -15.47 -9.99 22.28
CA GLY A 278 -15.88 -9.84 23.68
C GLY A 278 -15.28 -10.89 24.63
N ALA A 279 -14.38 -11.74 24.15
CA ALA A 279 -13.65 -12.72 24.97
C ALA A 279 -12.16 -12.37 25.03
N THR A 280 -11.51 -12.79 26.11
CA THR A 280 -10.07 -12.62 26.32
C THR A 280 -9.38 -13.95 26.53
N ALA A 281 -8.10 -14.03 26.16
CA ALA A 281 -7.22 -15.16 26.47
C ALA A 281 -5.92 -14.64 27.11
N SER A 282 -5.23 -15.48 27.88
CA SER A 282 -3.90 -15.14 28.36
C SER A 282 -2.81 -15.53 27.35
N TYR A 283 -1.62 -14.93 27.47
CA TYR A 283 -0.46 -15.35 26.69
C TYR A 283 -0.11 -16.85 26.90
N GLU A 284 -0.36 -17.38 28.10
CA GLU A 284 -0.15 -18.81 28.41
C GLU A 284 -1.20 -19.68 27.70
N ASP A 285 -2.45 -19.21 27.58
CA ASP A 285 -3.52 -19.96 26.87
C ASP A 285 -3.19 -20.12 25.38
N ILE A 286 -2.68 -19.06 24.75
CA ILE A 286 -2.22 -19.13 23.36
C ILE A 286 -1.00 -20.05 23.25
N ALA A 287 -0.06 -19.97 24.19
CA ALA A 287 1.09 -20.87 24.20
C ALA A 287 0.68 -22.34 24.36
N LEU A 288 -0.27 -22.64 25.25
CA LEU A 288 -0.84 -23.97 25.45
C LEU A 288 -1.51 -24.50 24.18
N LYS A 289 -2.24 -23.64 23.46
CA LYS A 289 -2.84 -24.00 22.18
C LYS A 289 -1.79 -24.37 21.13
N LEU A 290 -0.64 -23.69 21.13
CA LEU A 290 0.45 -23.96 20.18
C LEU A 290 1.30 -25.20 20.55
N THR A 291 1.19 -25.69 21.78
CA THR A 291 1.95 -26.84 22.30
C THR A 291 1.05 -28.04 22.61
N ASP A 292 -0.16 -28.09 22.04
CA ASP A 292 -1.13 -29.17 22.24
C ASP A 292 -1.42 -29.47 23.73
N GLY A 293 -1.41 -28.44 24.57
CA GLY A 293 -1.68 -28.53 26.01
C GLY A 293 -0.46 -28.84 26.89
N ASP A 294 0.76 -28.96 26.34
CA ASP A 294 1.96 -29.12 27.16
C ASP A 294 2.28 -27.82 27.92
N LEU A 295 2.01 -27.81 29.22
CA LEU A 295 2.21 -26.67 30.10
C LEU A 295 3.69 -26.28 30.27
N LYS A 296 4.61 -27.25 30.21
CA LYS A 296 6.05 -26.98 30.38
C LYS A 296 6.58 -26.27 29.14
N GLU A 297 6.20 -26.74 27.95
CA GLU A 297 6.58 -26.08 26.70
C GLU A 297 5.85 -24.74 26.51
N ALA A 298 4.57 -24.65 26.89
CA ALA A 298 3.81 -23.41 26.84
C ALA A 298 4.49 -22.27 27.61
N ARG A 299 4.94 -22.55 28.84
CA ARG A 299 5.66 -21.57 29.67
C ARG A 299 6.97 -21.10 29.05
N LYS A 300 7.67 -21.96 28.31
CA LYS A 300 8.91 -21.58 27.62
C LYS A 300 8.65 -20.61 26.46
N ILE A 301 7.54 -20.78 25.74
CA ILE A 301 7.22 -19.97 24.56
C ILE A 301 6.33 -18.76 24.85
N THR A 302 5.76 -18.65 26.07
CA THR A 302 4.82 -17.57 26.44
C THR A 302 5.39 -16.17 26.15
N ARG A 303 6.66 -15.92 26.46
CA ARG A 303 7.31 -14.63 26.16
C ARG A 303 7.43 -14.39 24.65
N ALA A 304 7.72 -15.44 23.88
CA ALA A 304 7.79 -15.37 22.42
C ALA A 304 6.41 -15.13 21.80
N VAL A 305 5.35 -15.70 22.38
CA VAL A 305 3.95 -15.39 22.01
C VAL A 305 3.66 -13.91 22.23
N GLY A 306 4.09 -13.33 23.36
CA GLY A 306 3.95 -11.90 23.63
C GLY A 306 4.61 -11.02 22.57
N ALA A 307 5.85 -11.35 22.16
CA ALA A 307 6.54 -10.64 21.07
C ALA A 307 5.83 -10.82 19.72
N ALA A 308 5.36 -12.03 19.40
CA ALA A 308 4.59 -12.26 18.18
C ALA A 308 3.26 -11.47 18.16
N CYS A 309 2.63 -11.25 19.32
CA CYS A 309 1.44 -10.41 19.42
C CYS A 309 1.74 -8.93 19.13
N SER A 310 2.88 -8.40 19.58
CA SER A 310 3.29 -7.02 19.25
C SER A 310 3.67 -6.86 17.78
N ASP A 311 4.13 -7.93 17.14
CA ASP A 311 4.52 -7.93 15.73
C ASP A 311 3.34 -8.22 14.77
N ASN A 312 2.11 -8.33 15.29
CA ASN A 312 0.93 -8.57 14.47
C ASN A 312 0.73 -7.44 13.44
N PRO A 313 0.85 -7.70 12.13
CA PRO A 313 0.76 -6.65 11.13
C PRO A 313 -0.69 -6.18 10.89
N VAL A 314 -1.70 -6.96 11.31
CA VAL A 314 -3.12 -6.75 11.00
C VAL A 314 -3.93 -6.65 12.29
N ALA A 315 -3.66 -5.63 13.10
CA ALA A 315 -4.33 -5.39 14.37
C ALA A 315 -5.86 -5.31 14.22
N ILE A 316 -6.60 -5.57 15.30
CA ILE A 316 -8.07 -5.67 15.34
C ILE A 316 -8.62 -6.88 14.57
N VAL A 317 -8.30 -7.02 13.29
CA VAL A 317 -8.73 -8.13 12.43
C VAL A 317 -8.12 -9.44 12.95
N ILE A 318 -6.81 -9.45 13.19
CA ILE A 318 -6.17 -10.45 14.04
C ILE A 318 -6.16 -9.89 15.47
N PRO A 319 -6.94 -10.45 16.40
CA PRO A 319 -7.34 -9.74 17.62
C PRO A 319 -6.30 -9.88 18.74
N CYS A 320 -5.09 -9.36 18.53
CA CYS A 320 -4.03 -9.38 19.55
C CYS A 320 -4.35 -8.53 20.79
N HIS A 321 -5.28 -7.57 20.70
CA HIS A 321 -5.77 -6.79 21.85
C HIS A 321 -6.53 -7.63 22.87
N ARG A 322 -7.10 -8.77 22.45
CA ARG A 322 -7.81 -9.72 23.31
C ARG A 322 -6.88 -10.58 24.18
N VAL A 323 -5.57 -10.49 24.00
CA VAL A 323 -4.59 -11.24 24.80
C VAL A 323 -4.11 -10.42 25.98
N ILE A 324 -4.32 -10.89 27.20
CA ILE A 324 -4.00 -10.18 28.46
C ILE A 324 -3.12 -11.02 29.40
N GLY A 325 -2.71 -10.42 30.52
CA GLY A 325 -2.03 -11.14 31.59
C GLY A 325 -2.95 -12.20 32.22
N LYS A 326 -2.37 -13.31 32.70
CA LYS A 326 -3.12 -14.38 33.36
C LYS A 326 -3.82 -13.93 34.65
N ASP A 327 -3.31 -12.87 35.27
CA ASP A 327 -3.87 -12.19 36.43
C ASP A 327 -4.97 -11.18 36.08
N GLY A 328 -5.34 -11.07 34.80
CA GLY A 328 -6.30 -10.09 34.29
C GLY A 328 -5.69 -8.73 33.95
N SER A 329 -4.37 -8.55 34.08
CA SER A 329 -3.72 -7.28 33.78
C SER A 329 -3.69 -6.97 32.28
N ILE A 330 -4.04 -5.73 31.91
CA ILE A 330 -3.89 -5.22 30.56
C ILE A 330 -2.44 -4.75 30.40
N VAL A 331 -1.62 -5.58 29.78
CA VAL A 331 -0.20 -5.30 29.56
C VAL A 331 0.11 -5.29 28.08
N GLY A 332 0.96 -4.38 27.64
CA GLY A 332 1.59 -4.39 26.32
C GLY A 332 0.64 -4.30 25.12
N TYR A 333 0.83 -3.28 24.28
CA TYR A 333 0.18 -3.20 22.98
C TYR A 333 1.01 -2.32 22.06
N ALA A 334 1.16 -2.71 20.80
CA ALA A 334 2.00 -1.98 19.84
C ALA A 334 1.54 -0.52 19.67
N ALA A 335 0.23 -0.28 19.73
CA ALA A 335 -0.36 1.05 19.64
C ALA A 335 -0.66 1.69 21.01
N GLY A 336 -0.12 1.17 22.12
CA GLY A 336 -0.35 1.73 23.45
C GLY A 336 -1.48 1.08 24.24
N ILE A 337 -1.33 1.09 25.56
CA ILE A 337 -2.24 0.38 26.49
C ILE A 337 -3.63 1.01 26.50
N ASP A 338 -3.73 2.32 26.32
CA ASP A 338 -5.00 3.05 26.27
C ASP A 338 -5.87 2.63 25.07
N ILE A 339 -5.27 2.38 23.90
CA ILE A 339 -5.99 1.84 22.75
C ILE A 339 -6.45 0.41 23.03
N LYS A 340 -5.61 -0.42 23.66
CA LYS A 340 -5.98 -1.79 24.03
C LYS A 340 -7.16 -1.81 25.01
N ASP A 341 -7.11 -0.96 26.03
CA ASP A 341 -8.19 -0.80 27.00
C ASP A 341 -9.49 -0.34 26.32
N TYR A 342 -9.41 0.67 25.45
CA TYR A 342 -10.54 1.10 24.62
C TYR A 342 -11.14 -0.05 23.80
N LEU A 343 -10.32 -0.83 23.09
CA LEU A 343 -10.81 -1.94 22.26
C LEU A 343 -11.49 -3.03 23.11
N LEU A 344 -10.91 -3.38 24.26
CA LEU A 344 -11.52 -4.34 25.18
C LEU A 344 -12.86 -3.83 25.71
N LEU A 345 -12.94 -2.56 26.08
CA LEU A 345 -14.17 -1.90 26.53
C LEU A 345 -15.22 -1.87 25.42
N HIS A 346 -14.81 -1.49 24.22
CA HIS A 346 -15.63 -1.42 23.01
C HIS A 346 -16.31 -2.76 22.71
N GLU A 347 -15.60 -3.87 22.91
CA GLU A 347 -16.16 -5.21 22.70
C GLU A 347 -17.00 -5.74 23.89
N SER A 348 -16.86 -5.13 25.07
CA SER A 348 -17.55 -5.57 26.30
C SER A 348 -18.95 -4.96 26.45
N PHE A 349 -19.19 -3.76 25.92
CA PHE A 349 -20.42 -2.99 26.13
C PHE A 349 -21.42 -3.02 24.96
N THR A 350 -21.19 -3.88 23.96
CA THR A 350 -22.00 -3.98 22.74
C THR A 350 -23.36 -4.66 22.94
N ALA A 351 -23.58 -5.33 24.07
CA ALA A 351 -24.85 -5.97 24.42
C ALA A 351 -25.62 -5.16 25.48
N VAL A 352 -26.48 -4.24 25.06
CA VAL A 352 -27.48 -3.65 25.96
C VAL A 352 -28.53 -4.71 26.25
N THR A 353 -28.47 -5.32 27.44
CA THR A 353 -29.55 -6.19 27.92
C THR A 353 -30.72 -5.31 28.35
N PRO A 354 -31.90 -5.38 27.72
CA PRO A 354 -33.06 -4.65 28.19
C PRO A 354 -33.44 -5.16 29.59
N LEU A 355 -33.36 -4.31 30.61
CA LEU A 355 -33.77 -4.65 31.98
C LEU A 355 -35.29 -4.78 32.13
N ILE A 356 -36.05 -4.37 31.12
CA ILE A 356 -37.51 -4.52 31.07
C ILE A 356 -37.83 -5.22 29.75
N SER A 357 -38.21 -6.49 29.83
CA SER A 357 -38.96 -7.13 28.75
C SER A 357 -40.30 -6.40 28.63
N LYS A 358 -40.63 -5.90 27.44
CA LYS A 358 -42.03 -5.57 27.12
C LYS A 358 -42.77 -6.88 26.89
N GLU A 359 -43.01 -7.62 27.96
CA GLU A 359 -44.07 -8.62 28.02
C GLU A 359 -45.07 -8.12 29.04
N GLY A 360 -46.24 -7.73 28.52
CA GLY A 360 -47.44 -7.43 29.29
C GLY A 360 -48.30 -8.67 29.46
#